data_AF-A0AAX3JNZ8-F1
#
_entry.id   AF-A0AAX3JNZ8-F1
#
_cell.length_a   1.000
_cell.length_b   1.000
_cell.length_c   1.000
_cell.angle_alpha   90.00
_cell.angle_beta   90.00
_cell.angle_gamma   90.00
#
_symmetry.space_group_name_H-M   'P 1'
#
loop_
_entity.id
_entity.type
_entity.pdbx_description
1 polymer ?
#
loop_
_entity_poly.entity_id
_entity_poly.type
_entity_poly.pdbx_seq_one_letter_code
_entity_poly.pdbx_strand_id
1 'polypeptide(L)'
;MTVEEDEFDKNDDEDSKLETRLDNQYKFKLKNITDSVEQALKIAEQIKDDLDTIEFHRIKLSNHYGIRAEEHEKQTAREELSKFSKDKLEADLKKLLSEIEKSLNAATILITYNDYGGNLQSDLSAKTTLEALKTEVSSLITKIQDFNNKDHQAYPTSYYNDYQTYQALRNPYSKLTLVKDLLTRTGIVAR
;
A
#
# COMPACT_ATOMS: atom_id res chain seq x y z
N MET A 1 3.63 -73.66 -2.10
CA MET A 1 3.84 -72.71 -1.00
C MET A 1 5.22 -72.15 -1.18
N THR A 2 5.31 -70.94 -1.72
CA THR A 2 6.48 -70.04 -1.65
C THR A 2 5.90 -68.63 -1.77
N VAL A 3 5.85 -67.96 -0.63
CA VAL A 3 5.59 -66.53 -0.49
C VAL A 3 6.94 -65.86 -0.67
N GLU A 4 7.06 -64.94 -1.62
CA GLU A 4 8.15 -63.96 -1.64
C GLU A 4 7.56 -62.64 -1.11
N GLU A 5 8.08 -62.23 0.04
CA GLU A 5 7.81 -60.95 0.71
C GLU A 5 8.68 -59.84 0.12
N ASP A 6 8.09 -58.64 0.09
CA ASP A 6 8.71 -57.31 0.21
C ASP A 6 9.76 -56.84 -0.80
N GLU A 7 9.33 -55.92 -1.67
CA GLU A 7 10.05 -54.64 -1.81
C GLU A 7 9.10 -53.49 -1.44
N PHE A 8 9.33 -52.98 -0.23
CA PHE A 8 8.70 -51.82 0.39
C PHE A 8 9.06 -50.51 -0.32
N ASP A 9 8.06 -49.62 -0.38
CA ASP A 9 8.11 -48.15 -0.44
C ASP A 9 9.04 -47.44 -1.43
N LYS A 10 8.43 -46.97 -2.52
CA LYS A 10 8.87 -45.74 -3.19
C LYS A 10 8.55 -44.53 -2.29
N ASN A 11 9.53 -44.14 -1.47
CA ASN A 11 9.84 -42.76 -1.08
C ASN A 11 8.67 -41.80 -0.73
N ASP A 12 7.93 -42.07 0.34
CA ASP A 12 7.11 -41.03 1.01
C ASP A 12 7.97 -39.84 1.53
N ASP A 13 9.30 -40.00 1.62
CA ASP A 13 10.23 -39.04 2.20
C ASP A 13 10.81 -38.02 1.18
N GLU A 14 10.66 -38.23 -0.14
CA GLU A 14 11.12 -37.26 -1.15
C GLU A 14 10.05 -36.21 -1.49
N ASP A 15 8.80 -36.64 -1.64
CA ASP A 15 7.68 -35.75 -1.93
C ASP A 15 7.41 -34.81 -0.74
N SER A 16 7.41 -35.32 0.49
CA SER A 16 7.27 -34.48 1.71
C SER A 16 8.40 -33.44 1.86
N LYS A 17 9.64 -33.79 1.49
CA LYS A 17 10.77 -32.84 1.47
C LYS A 17 10.63 -31.80 0.37
N LEU A 18 10.12 -32.18 -0.79
CA LEU A 18 9.86 -31.26 -1.89
C LEU A 18 8.78 -30.24 -1.52
N GLU A 19 7.66 -30.69 -0.97
CA GLU A 19 6.57 -29.83 -0.48
C GLU A 19 7.06 -28.83 0.57
N THR A 20 7.82 -29.30 1.56
CA THR A 20 8.40 -28.44 2.60
C THR A 20 9.33 -27.38 2.01
N ARG A 21 10.14 -27.76 1.01
CA ARG A 21 11.05 -26.82 0.32
C ARG A 21 10.27 -25.75 -0.44
N LEU A 22 9.20 -26.14 -1.15
CA LEU A 22 8.36 -25.22 -1.92
C LEU A 22 7.58 -24.26 -1.01
N ASP A 23 7.01 -24.75 0.09
CA ASP A 23 6.33 -23.91 1.09
C ASP A 23 7.28 -22.87 1.72
N ASN A 24 8.52 -23.27 2.05
CA ASN A 24 9.52 -22.33 2.54
C ASN A 24 9.89 -21.25 1.51
N GLN A 25 10.00 -21.62 0.22
CA GLN A 25 10.24 -20.65 -0.85
C GLN A 25 9.06 -19.69 -1.02
N TYR A 26 7.82 -20.19 -0.94
CA TYR A 26 6.62 -19.37 -0.97
C TYR A 26 6.61 -18.38 0.19
N LYS A 27 6.80 -18.84 1.43
CA LYS A 27 6.86 -17.99 2.63
C LYS A 27 7.95 -16.92 2.54
N PHE A 28 9.13 -17.26 2.01
CA PHE A 28 10.21 -16.29 1.78
C PHE A 28 9.79 -15.20 0.78
N LYS A 29 9.20 -15.58 -0.36
CA LYS A 29 8.69 -14.62 -1.36
C LYS A 29 7.55 -13.77 -0.80
N LEU A 30 6.62 -14.37 -0.06
CA LEU A 30 5.50 -13.70 0.60
C LEU A 30 5.99 -12.64 1.59
N LYS A 31 7.03 -12.96 2.38
CA LYS A 31 7.66 -12.00 3.29
C LYS A 31 8.19 -10.78 2.54
N ASN A 32 8.90 -10.97 1.43
CA ASN A 32 9.45 -9.85 0.65
C ASN A 32 8.34 -8.91 0.11
N ILE A 33 7.19 -9.47 -0.30
CA ILE A 33 6.04 -8.65 -0.71
C ILE A 33 5.47 -7.92 0.49
N THR A 34 5.27 -8.62 1.61
CA THR A 34 4.70 -8.03 2.83
C THR A 34 5.53 -6.86 3.33
N ASP A 35 6.87 -7.00 3.36
CA ASP A 35 7.79 -5.96 3.80
C ASP A 35 7.70 -4.69 2.91
N SER A 36 7.59 -4.86 1.59
CA SER A 36 7.45 -3.73 0.65
C SER A 36 6.06 -3.08 0.70
N VAL A 37 5.00 -3.87 0.87
CA VAL A 37 3.63 -3.36 1.10
C VAL A 37 3.54 -2.57 2.40
N GLU A 38 4.21 -3.01 3.47
CA GLU A 38 4.26 -2.26 4.73
C GLU A 38 4.98 -0.92 4.61
N GLN A 39 6.06 -0.85 3.80
CA GLN A 39 6.73 0.42 3.51
C GLN A 39 5.83 1.36 2.73
N ALA A 40 5.15 0.85 1.69
CA ALA A 40 4.17 1.63 0.94
C ALA A 40 3.03 2.14 1.86
N LEU A 41 2.54 1.29 2.76
CA LEU A 41 1.45 1.62 3.69
C LEU A 41 1.84 2.78 4.62
N LYS A 42 3.06 2.76 5.18
CA LYS A 42 3.58 3.85 6.03
C LYS A 42 3.62 5.19 5.29
N ILE A 43 4.02 5.18 4.02
CA ILE A 43 4.05 6.41 3.20
C ILE A 43 2.63 6.89 2.91
N ALA A 44 1.71 5.98 2.57
CA ALA A 44 0.32 6.33 2.32
C ALA A 44 -0.39 6.89 3.58
N GLU A 45 -0.07 6.32 4.75
CA GLU A 45 -0.53 6.83 6.05
C GLU A 45 -0.01 8.24 6.31
N GLN A 46 1.28 8.49 6.07
CA GLN A 46 1.86 9.83 6.20
C GLN A 46 1.16 10.86 5.30
N ILE A 47 0.87 10.52 4.04
CA ILE A 47 0.15 11.43 3.13
C ILE A 47 -1.27 11.71 3.63
N LYS A 48 -1.96 10.69 4.15
CA LYS A 48 -3.29 10.85 4.74
C LYS A 48 -3.25 11.76 5.97
N ASP A 49 -2.29 11.56 6.87
CA ASP A 49 -2.17 12.33 8.10
C ASP A 49 -1.72 13.78 7.83
N ASP A 50 -0.88 13.98 6.80
CA ASP A 50 -0.56 15.31 6.28
C ASP A 50 -1.82 16.04 5.79
N LEU A 51 -2.69 15.36 5.04
CA LEU A 51 -3.97 15.93 4.60
C LEU A 51 -4.87 16.32 5.77
N ASP A 52 -4.97 15.44 6.77
CA ASP A 52 -5.78 15.67 7.97
C ASP A 52 -5.28 16.90 8.76
N THR A 53 -3.95 17.01 8.88
CA THR A 53 -3.28 18.15 9.53
C THR A 53 -3.53 19.45 8.76
N ILE A 54 -3.36 19.42 7.44
CA ILE A 54 -3.58 20.59 6.58
C ILE A 54 -5.04 21.04 6.66
N GLU A 55 -5.99 20.10 6.60
CA GLU A 55 -7.41 20.39 6.69
C GLU A 55 -7.76 21.05 8.03
N PHE A 56 -7.29 20.49 9.14
CA PHE A 56 -7.48 21.04 10.47
C PHE A 56 -6.98 22.48 10.59
N HIS A 57 -5.77 22.77 10.12
CA HIS A 57 -5.19 24.11 10.21
C HIS A 57 -5.82 25.11 9.23
N ARG A 58 -6.23 24.65 8.03
CA ARG A 58 -6.99 25.50 7.09
C ARG A 58 -8.33 25.94 7.70
N ILE A 59 -9.00 25.04 8.43
CA ILE A 59 -10.25 25.37 9.13
C ILE A 59 -10.02 26.51 10.12
N LYS A 60 -8.94 26.47 10.91
CA LYS A 60 -8.58 27.53 11.88
C LYS A 60 -8.35 28.90 11.24
N LEU A 61 -7.91 28.94 9.98
CA LEU A 61 -7.71 30.19 9.22
C LEU A 61 -8.98 30.67 8.49
N SER A 62 -10.00 29.82 8.39
CA SER A 62 -11.25 30.10 7.70
C SER A 62 -12.37 30.42 8.69
N ASN A 63 -13.36 31.21 8.27
CA ASN A 63 -14.58 31.43 9.06
C ASN A 63 -15.67 30.36 8.79
N HIS A 64 -15.31 29.20 8.22
CA HIS A 64 -16.28 28.25 7.64
C HIS A 64 -17.35 27.75 8.63
N TYR A 65 -17.03 27.67 9.93
CA TYR A 65 -17.93 27.14 10.96
C TYR A 65 -18.49 28.19 11.93
N GLY A 66 -18.38 29.47 11.60
CA GLY A 66 -18.87 30.57 12.45
C GLY A 66 -18.09 30.79 13.76
N ILE A 67 -17.24 29.84 14.15
CA ILE A 67 -16.29 29.97 15.27
C ILE A 67 -15.01 30.60 14.72
N ARG A 68 -14.70 31.81 15.19
CA ARG A 68 -13.44 32.49 14.88
C ARG A 68 -12.36 31.97 15.83
N ALA A 69 -11.32 31.36 15.27
CA ALA A 69 -10.12 31.04 16.02
C ALA A 69 -9.48 32.33 16.58
N GLU A 70 -8.83 32.22 17.73
CA GLU A 70 -8.05 33.31 18.31
C GLU A 70 -6.79 33.59 17.47
N GLU A 71 -6.20 34.78 17.62
CA GLU A 71 -5.01 35.15 16.84
C GLU A 71 -3.82 34.24 17.12
N HIS A 72 -3.66 33.75 18.36
CA HIS A 72 -2.61 32.80 18.70
C HIS A 72 -2.81 31.45 17.97
N GLU A 73 -4.05 30.96 17.87
CA GLU A 73 -4.37 29.74 17.14
C GLU A 73 -4.13 29.89 15.63
N LYS A 74 -4.47 31.06 15.06
CA LYS A 74 -4.19 31.37 13.64
C LYS A 74 -2.69 31.43 13.37
N GLN A 75 -1.92 32.00 14.29
CA GLN A 75 -0.47 32.05 14.15
C GLN A 75 0.12 30.63 14.14
N THR A 76 -0.26 29.77 15.09
CA THR A 76 0.14 28.35 15.09
C THR A 76 -0.31 27.65 13.81
N ALA A 77 -1.53 27.88 13.32
CA ALA A 77 -2.00 27.26 12.09
C ALA A 77 -1.17 27.67 10.85
N ARG A 78 -0.73 28.93 10.76
CA ARG A 78 0.18 29.38 9.69
C ARG A 78 1.55 28.72 9.78
N GLU A 79 2.09 28.60 11.00
CA GLU A 79 3.37 27.94 11.26
C GLU A 79 3.33 26.45 10.87
N GLU A 80 2.27 25.74 11.26
CA GLU A 80 2.10 24.34 10.89
C GLU A 80 1.91 24.16 9.39
N LEU A 81 1.08 24.99 8.74
CA LEU A 81 0.88 24.93 7.29
C LEU A 81 2.16 25.24 6.49
N SER A 82 3.06 26.05 7.02
CA SER A 82 4.33 26.39 6.35
C SER A 82 5.27 25.19 6.14
N LYS A 83 5.06 24.09 6.88
CA LYS A 83 5.83 22.84 6.75
C LYS A 83 5.44 22.01 5.52
N PHE A 84 4.33 22.35 4.86
CA PHE A 84 3.81 21.61 3.71
C PHE A 84 4.06 22.38 2.42
N SER A 85 4.62 21.66 1.44
CA SER A 85 4.89 22.18 0.11
C SER A 85 4.49 21.17 -0.96
N LYS A 86 4.32 21.67 -2.18
CA LYS A 86 4.13 20.83 -3.37
C LYS A 86 5.28 19.83 -3.53
N ASP A 87 6.51 20.28 -3.35
CA ASP A 87 7.70 19.43 -3.49
C ASP A 87 7.70 18.26 -2.49
N LYS A 88 7.22 18.50 -1.24
CA LYS A 88 7.04 17.44 -0.24
C LYS A 88 6.03 16.41 -0.74
N LEU A 89 4.84 16.86 -1.19
CA LEU A 89 3.79 15.97 -1.69
C LEU A 89 4.27 15.14 -2.89
N GLU A 90 4.94 15.78 -3.85
CA GLU A 90 5.50 15.08 -5.01
C GLU A 90 6.55 14.05 -4.62
N ALA A 91 7.44 14.39 -3.67
CA ALA A 91 8.46 13.47 -3.19
C ALA A 91 7.83 12.26 -2.51
N ASP A 92 6.81 12.46 -1.68
CA ASP A 92 6.15 11.37 -0.97
C ASP A 92 5.32 10.50 -1.91
N LEU A 93 4.64 11.07 -2.91
CA LEU A 93 3.97 10.31 -3.97
C LEU A 93 4.94 9.50 -4.82
N LYS A 94 6.12 10.05 -5.17
CA LYS A 94 7.16 9.31 -5.91
C LYS A 94 7.73 8.16 -5.10
N LYS A 95 7.96 8.35 -3.79
CA LYS A 95 8.37 7.26 -2.89
C LYS A 95 7.28 6.19 -2.80
N LEU A 96 6.02 6.58 -2.64
CA LEU A 96 4.88 5.66 -2.62
C LEU A 96 4.82 4.83 -3.90
N LEU A 97 4.93 5.47 -5.07
CA LEU A 97 4.95 4.79 -6.36
C LEU A 97 6.09 3.77 -6.44
N SER A 98 7.29 4.14 -5.99
CA SER A 98 8.44 3.24 -5.99
C SER A 98 8.21 2.00 -5.12
N GLU A 99 7.64 2.14 -3.92
CA GLU A 99 7.33 0.99 -3.06
C GLU A 99 6.20 0.12 -3.62
N ILE A 100 5.19 0.72 -4.28
CA ILE A 100 4.15 -0.03 -5.01
C ILE A 100 4.77 -0.84 -6.15
N GLU A 101 5.70 -0.26 -6.91
CA GLU A 101 6.39 -0.97 -8.00
C GLU A 101 7.25 -2.14 -7.51
N LYS A 102 7.96 -1.96 -6.39
CA LYS A 102 8.69 -3.05 -5.71
C LYS A 102 7.74 -4.16 -5.27
N SER A 103 6.62 -3.79 -4.64
CA SER A 103 5.58 -4.74 -4.20
C SER A 103 5.00 -5.51 -5.37
N LEU A 104 4.73 -4.83 -6.49
CA LEU A 104 4.17 -5.43 -7.70
C LEU A 104 5.16 -6.40 -8.37
N ASN A 105 6.44 -6.04 -8.42
CA ASN A 105 7.48 -6.94 -8.94
C ASN A 105 7.58 -8.20 -8.08
N ALA A 106 7.59 -8.04 -6.75
CA ALA A 106 7.61 -9.16 -5.82
C ALA A 106 6.35 -10.04 -5.94
N ALA A 107 5.16 -9.45 -6.08
CA ALA A 107 3.90 -10.16 -6.31
C ALA A 107 3.90 -10.96 -7.63
N THR A 108 4.49 -10.39 -8.68
CA THR A 108 4.66 -11.08 -9.97
C THR A 108 5.57 -12.29 -9.84
N ILE A 109 6.68 -12.18 -9.09
CA ILE A 109 7.57 -13.30 -8.78
C ILE A 109 6.85 -14.39 -7.97
N LEU A 110 6.05 -14.01 -6.98
CA LEU A 110 5.27 -14.96 -6.18
C LEU A 110 4.32 -15.77 -7.07
N ILE A 111 3.57 -15.12 -7.95
CA ILE A 111 2.57 -15.78 -8.82
C ILE A 111 3.23 -16.62 -9.92
N THR A 112 4.29 -16.12 -10.55
CA THR A 112 4.92 -16.79 -11.70
C THR A 112 5.60 -18.11 -11.29
N TYR A 113 6.09 -18.18 -10.06
CA TYR A 113 6.80 -19.33 -9.52
C TYR A 113 6.03 -19.98 -8.37
N ASN A 114 4.69 -20.00 -8.46
CA ASN A 114 3.83 -20.68 -7.50
C ASN A 114 3.60 -22.13 -7.95
N ASP A 115 4.61 -22.98 -7.72
CA ASP A 115 4.51 -24.42 -7.98
C ASP A 115 3.79 -25.16 -6.83
N TYR A 116 3.73 -24.57 -5.63
CA TYR A 116 3.05 -25.13 -4.44
C TYR A 116 2.89 -24.06 -3.34
N GLY A 117 1.74 -24.07 -2.63
CA GLY A 117 1.49 -23.24 -1.46
C GLY A 117 0.64 -21.97 -1.69
N GLY A 118 0.14 -21.40 -0.58
CA GLY A 118 -0.58 -20.13 -0.58
C GLY A 118 -2.02 -20.15 -1.10
N ASN A 119 -2.57 -18.96 -1.32
CA ASN A 119 -3.90 -18.77 -1.91
C ASN A 119 -3.75 -17.96 -3.21
N LEU A 120 -3.58 -18.67 -4.33
CA LEU A 120 -3.35 -18.06 -5.65
C LEU A 120 -4.40 -17.00 -6.01
N GLN A 121 -5.67 -17.21 -5.64
CA GLN A 121 -6.74 -16.24 -5.90
C GLN A 121 -6.52 -14.93 -5.11
N SER A 122 -6.10 -15.04 -3.85
CA SER A 122 -5.79 -13.87 -3.01
C SER A 122 -4.53 -13.16 -3.49
N ASP A 123 -3.49 -13.92 -3.88
CA ASP A 123 -2.24 -13.38 -4.43
C ASP A 123 -2.49 -12.63 -5.75
N LEU A 124 -3.29 -13.20 -6.65
CA LEU A 124 -3.72 -12.53 -7.88
C LEU A 124 -4.52 -11.25 -7.59
N SER A 125 -5.43 -11.29 -6.61
CA SER A 125 -6.22 -10.12 -6.22
C SER A 125 -5.35 -9.01 -5.63
N ALA A 126 -4.33 -9.37 -4.84
CA ALA A 126 -3.34 -8.45 -4.31
C ALA A 126 -2.53 -7.79 -5.44
N LYS A 127 -2.06 -8.58 -6.42
CA LYS A 127 -1.36 -8.07 -7.61
C LYS A 127 -2.23 -7.10 -8.41
N THR A 128 -3.46 -7.45 -8.74
CA THR A 128 -4.37 -6.57 -9.49
C THR A 128 -4.63 -5.26 -8.74
N THR A 129 -4.74 -5.31 -7.41
CA THR A 129 -4.91 -4.09 -6.60
C THR A 129 -3.65 -3.21 -6.66
N LEU A 130 -2.44 -3.80 -6.63
CA LEU A 130 -1.18 -3.08 -6.78
C LEU A 130 -1.02 -2.45 -8.18
N GLU A 131 -1.48 -3.12 -9.25
CA GLU A 131 -1.48 -2.58 -10.62
C GLU A 131 -2.39 -1.35 -10.76
N ALA A 132 -3.59 -1.42 -10.16
CA ALA A 132 -4.51 -0.28 -10.12
C ALA A 132 -3.89 0.89 -9.34
N LEU A 133 -3.31 0.61 -8.16
CA LEU A 133 -2.62 1.62 -7.35
C LEU A 133 -1.48 2.30 -8.09
N LYS A 134 -0.66 1.55 -8.83
CA LYS A 134 0.43 2.12 -9.64
C LYS A 134 -0.11 3.16 -10.63
N THR A 135 -1.20 2.84 -11.33
CA THR A 135 -1.83 3.72 -12.32
C THR A 135 -2.42 4.97 -11.67
N GLU A 136 -3.12 4.79 -10.54
CA GLU A 136 -3.75 5.87 -9.79
C GLU A 136 -2.72 6.85 -9.21
N VAL A 137 -1.68 6.34 -8.55
CA VAL A 137 -0.61 7.17 -7.97
C VAL A 137 0.19 7.90 -9.06
N SER A 138 0.47 7.23 -10.19
CA SER A 138 1.10 7.89 -11.34
C SER A 138 0.25 9.06 -11.86
N SER A 139 -1.06 8.85 -11.96
CA SER A 139 -2.00 9.90 -12.40
C SER A 139 -2.06 11.06 -11.39
N LEU A 140 -1.99 10.76 -10.09
CA LEU A 140 -1.95 11.78 -9.04
C LEU A 140 -0.68 12.62 -9.11
N ILE A 141 0.49 12.01 -9.36
CA ILE A 141 1.74 12.75 -9.54
C ILE A 141 1.60 13.77 -10.67
N THR A 142 1.11 13.35 -11.85
CA THR A 142 0.87 14.27 -12.97
C THR A 142 -0.09 15.40 -12.59
N LYS A 143 -1.20 15.07 -11.93
CA LYS A 143 -2.20 16.07 -11.53
C LYS A 143 -1.64 17.10 -10.54
N ILE A 144 -0.83 16.67 -9.57
CA ILE A 144 -0.18 17.57 -8.60
C ILE A 144 0.90 18.42 -9.29
N GLN A 145 1.63 17.86 -10.25
CA GLN A 145 2.61 18.60 -11.04
C GLN A 145 1.99 19.76 -11.82
N ASP A 146 0.74 19.62 -12.28
CA ASP A 146 0.01 20.66 -13.00
C ASP A 146 -0.54 21.77 -12.09
N PHE A 147 -0.51 21.60 -10.76
CA PHE A 147 -0.94 22.64 -9.83
C PHE A 147 0.05 23.82 -9.77
N ASN A 148 -0.47 25.04 -9.90
CA ASN A 148 0.34 26.26 -9.86
C ASN A 148 0.85 26.62 -8.45
N ASN A 149 0.13 26.18 -7.42
CA ASN A 149 0.48 26.47 -6.03
C ASN A 149 1.73 25.68 -5.62
N LYS A 150 2.63 26.32 -4.85
CA LYS A 150 3.89 25.70 -4.39
C LYS A 150 3.89 25.34 -2.91
N ASP A 151 2.99 25.94 -2.14
CA ASP A 151 2.88 25.79 -0.69
C ASP A 151 1.82 24.73 -0.33
N HIS A 152 1.30 24.80 0.91
CA HIS A 152 0.23 23.93 1.38
C HIS A 152 -1.03 24.00 0.50
N GLN A 153 -1.24 25.03 -0.33
CA GLN A 153 -2.35 25.12 -1.29
C GLN A 153 -2.24 24.15 -2.46
N ALA A 154 -1.11 23.45 -2.62
CA ALA A 154 -0.99 22.34 -3.56
C ALA A 154 -1.73 21.07 -3.08
N TYR A 155 -2.03 20.95 -1.78
CA TYR A 155 -2.82 19.83 -1.27
C TYR A 155 -4.31 20.09 -1.50
N PRO A 156 -5.06 19.15 -2.10
CA PRO A 156 -6.50 19.32 -2.29
C PRO A 156 -7.24 19.38 -0.95
N THR A 157 -8.44 19.94 -0.96
CA THR A 157 -9.34 20.01 0.20
C THR A 157 -10.55 19.10 0.03
N SER A 158 -11.14 18.70 1.15
CA SER A 158 -12.47 18.08 1.20
C SER A 158 -13.59 19.05 0.78
N TYR A 159 -13.33 20.36 0.83
CA TYR A 159 -14.23 21.45 0.43
C TYR A 159 -13.97 21.87 -1.03
N TYR A 160 -15.02 22.21 -1.78
CA TYR A 160 -14.98 22.64 -3.20
C TYR A 160 -14.59 21.57 -4.25
N ASN A 161 -14.38 21.98 -5.51
CA ASN A 161 -14.22 21.16 -6.73
C ASN A 161 -13.06 20.11 -6.70
N ASP A 162 -12.27 20.06 -5.63
CA ASP A 162 -11.09 19.20 -5.50
C ASP A 162 -11.32 17.91 -4.68
N TYR A 163 -12.55 17.65 -4.25
CA TYR A 163 -12.91 16.47 -3.45
C TYR A 163 -12.45 15.14 -4.07
N GLN A 164 -12.53 15.01 -5.40
CA GLN A 164 -12.06 13.80 -6.10
C GLN A 164 -10.56 13.58 -5.92
N THR A 165 -9.75 14.64 -6.00
CA THR A 165 -8.30 14.55 -5.78
C THR A 165 -7.99 14.26 -4.31
N TYR A 166 -8.73 14.90 -3.40
CA TYR A 166 -8.61 14.67 -1.95
C TYR A 166 -8.84 13.19 -1.61
N GLN A 167 -9.92 12.60 -2.12
CA GLN A 167 -10.19 11.18 -1.90
C GLN A 167 -9.16 10.28 -2.57
N ALA A 168 -8.73 10.63 -3.79
CA ALA A 168 -7.71 9.87 -4.49
C ALA A 168 -6.36 9.85 -3.75
N LEU A 169 -5.98 10.89 -3.01
CA LEU A 169 -4.77 10.86 -2.16
C LEU A 169 -4.93 10.02 -0.88
N ARG A 170 -6.15 9.81 -0.38
CA ARG A 170 -6.43 8.97 0.80
C ARG A 170 -6.63 7.49 0.45
N ASN A 171 -7.10 7.20 -0.77
CA ASN A 171 -7.38 5.85 -1.25
C ASN A 171 -6.20 4.85 -1.17
N PRO A 172 -4.93 5.25 -1.42
CA PRO A 172 -3.80 4.33 -1.35
C PRO A 172 -3.70 3.60 -0.02
N TYR A 173 -3.96 4.27 1.10
CA TYR A 173 -3.89 3.66 2.43
C TYR A 173 -4.88 2.48 2.57
N SER A 174 -6.15 2.71 2.22
CA SER A 174 -7.20 1.68 2.31
C SER A 174 -6.92 0.49 1.39
N LYS A 175 -6.46 0.76 0.16
CA LYS A 175 -6.14 -0.30 -0.81
C LYS A 175 -4.90 -1.10 -0.43
N LEU A 176 -3.86 -0.46 0.10
CA LEU A 176 -2.67 -1.14 0.60
C LEU A 176 -2.97 -1.98 1.85
N THR A 177 -3.89 -1.53 2.71
CA THR A 177 -4.41 -2.33 3.82
C THR A 177 -5.09 -3.59 3.30
N LEU A 178 -5.94 -3.47 2.27
CA LEU A 178 -6.56 -4.63 1.62
C LEU A 178 -5.52 -5.58 1.01
N VAL A 179 -4.48 -5.05 0.36
CA VAL A 179 -3.38 -5.88 -0.18
C VAL A 179 -2.69 -6.66 0.94
N LYS A 180 -2.36 -5.99 2.06
CA LYS A 180 -1.77 -6.65 3.23
C LYS A 180 -2.69 -7.74 3.79
N ASP A 181 -3.99 -7.49 3.88
CA ASP A 181 -4.96 -8.49 4.34
C ASP A 181 -5.06 -9.68 3.39
N LEU A 182 -5.03 -9.45 2.08
CA LEU A 182 -5.05 -10.52 1.06
C LEU A 182 -3.81 -11.41 1.16
N LEU A 183 -2.63 -10.84 1.40
CA LEU A 183 -1.37 -11.58 1.53
C LEU A 183 -1.26 -12.32 2.87
N THR A 184 -1.87 -11.79 3.93
CA THR A 184 -1.86 -12.41 5.28
C THR A 184 -3.00 -13.41 5.49
N ARG A 185 -4.00 -13.45 4.61
CA ARG A 185 -5.08 -14.46 4.58
C ARG A 185 -4.62 -15.88 4.22
N THR A 186 -3.34 -16.18 4.35
CA THR A 186 -2.78 -17.54 4.26
C THR A 186 -3.13 -18.34 5.52
N GLY A 187 -4.43 -18.53 5.75
CA GLY A 187 -4.93 -19.69 6.44
C GLY A 187 -4.43 -20.90 5.68
N ILE A 188 -3.58 -21.68 6.35
CA ILE A 188 -3.13 -23.02 5.97
C ILE A 188 -4.35 -23.79 5.45
N VAL A 189 -4.50 -23.89 4.13
CA VAL A 189 -5.33 -24.94 3.56
C VAL A 189 -4.39 -26.14 3.49
N ALA A 190 -4.32 -26.87 4.60
CA ALA A 190 -3.89 -28.26 4.54
C ALA A 190 -4.81 -28.93 3.52
N ARG A 191 -4.25 -29.35 2.38
CA ARG A 191 -4.87 -30.37 1.54
C ARG A 191 -4.40 -31.71 2.04
#